data_AF-A0A3C0NG23-F1
#
_entry.id   AF-A0A3C0NG23-F1
#
_cell.length_a   1.000
_cell.length_b   1.000
_cell.length_c   1.000
_cell.angle_alpha   90.00
_cell.angle_beta   90.00
_cell.angle_gamma   90.00
#
_symmetry.space_group_name_H-M   'P 1'
#
loop_
_entity.id
_entity.type
_entity.pdbx_description
1 polymer ?
#
loop_
_entity_poly.entity_id
_entity_poly.type
_entity_poly.pdbx_seq_one_letter_code
_entity_poly.pdbx_strand_id
1 'polypeptide(L)' 'MERLNYKEIVQKVLKNHVKNSSTSQTEVQLIFDTERDRYQVLNIGWQDLTRV' A
#
# COMPACT_ATOMS: atom_id res chain seq x y z
N MET A 1 23.63 11.39 15.75
CA MET A 1 23.06 10.85 14.50
C MET A 1 21.57 11.08 14.55
N GLU A 2 21.03 11.86 13.62
CA GLU A 2 19.58 11.94 13.44
C GLU A 2 19.05 10.54 13.11
N ARG A 3 18.04 10.08 13.84
CA ARG A 3 17.39 8.81 13.53
C ARG A 3 16.46 9.04 12.34
N LEU A 4 16.64 8.25 11.29
CA LEU A 4 15.74 8.25 10.14
C LEU A 4 14.30 7.95 10.58
N ASN A 5 13.34 8.73 10.08
CA ASN A 5 11.92 8.48 10.29
C ASN A 5 11.44 7.35 9.39
N TYR A 6 11.73 6.10 9.78
CA TYR A 6 11.36 4.92 8.98
C TYR A 6 9.86 4.84 8.70
N LYS A 7 9.00 5.26 9.64
CA LYS A 7 7.54 5.25 9.46
C LYS A 7 7.12 6.12 8.27
N GLU A 8 7.72 7.29 8.13
CA GLU A 8 7.47 8.22 7.03
C GLU A 8 8.05 7.71 5.71
N ILE A 9 9.28 7.18 5.76
CA ILE A 9 9.97 6.62 4.59
C ILE A 9 9.15 5.46 3.99
N VAL A 10 8.72 4.50 4.82
CA VAL A 10 7.93 3.34 4.38
C VAL A 10 6.61 3.78 3.77
N GLN A 11 5.86 4.68 4.43
CA GLN A 11 4.62 5.20 3.88
C GLN A 11 4.82 5.91 2.53
N LYS A 12 5.91 6.68 2.37
CA LYS A 12 6.22 7.37 1.12
C LYS A 12 6.53 6.38 -0.01
N VAL A 13 7.31 5.34 0.28
CA VAL A 13 7.62 4.27 -0.68
C VAL A 13 6.33 3.57 -1.12
N LEU A 14 5.48 3.16 -0.19
CA LEU A 14 4.24 2.44 -0.51
C LEU A 14 3.24 3.31 -1.28
N LYS A 15 3.06 4.58 -0.87
CA LYS A 15 2.25 5.54 -1.64
C LYS A 15 2.77 5.74 -3.05
N ASN A 16 4.10 5.77 -3.24
CA ASN A 16 4.68 5.93 -4.56
C ASN A 16 4.52 4.69 -5.44
N HIS A 17 4.64 3.50 -4.84
CA HIS A 17 4.46 2.22 -5.53
C HIS A 17 3.07 2.09 -6.17
N VAL A 18 2.02 2.51 -5.45
CA VAL A 18 0.64 2.39 -5.94
C VAL A 18 0.21 3.49 -6.91
N LYS A 19 0.98 4.57 -7.09
CA LYS A 19 0.60 5.66 -8.03
C LYS A 19 0.46 5.19 -9.48
N ASN A 20 1.13 4.11 -9.86
CA ASN A 20 1.11 3.56 -11.21
C ASN A 20 0.22 2.32 -11.35
N SER A 21 -0.60 1.97 -10.34
CA SER A 21 -1.43 0.75 -10.37
C SER A 21 -2.68 0.87 -11.26
N SER A 22 -2.71 1.85 -12.16
CA SER A 22 -3.82 2.21 -13.01
C SER A 22 -3.95 1.27 -14.21
N THR A 23 -4.55 0.08 -14.05
CA THR A 23 -5.13 -0.72 -15.17
C THR A 23 -5.92 -1.97 -14.76
N SER A 24 -6.29 -2.18 -13.48
CA SER A 24 -6.97 -3.42 -13.08
C SER A 24 -8.43 -3.21 -12.68
N GLN A 25 -9.26 -4.26 -12.82
CA GLN A 25 -10.63 -4.32 -12.25
C GLN A 25 -10.63 -4.39 -10.71
N THR A 26 -9.46 -4.35 -10.09
CA THR A 26 -9.26 -4.43 -8.65
C THR A 26 -8.80 -3.08 -8.10
N GLU A 27 -9.21 -2.80 -6.87
CA GLU A 27 -8.80 -1.61 -6.14
C GLU A 27 -7.50 -1.86 -5.40
N VAL A 28 -6.66 -0.83 -5.29
CA VAL A 28 -5.45 -0.87 -4.47
C VAL A 28 -5.69 -0.11 -3.18
N GLN A 29 -5.61 -0.81 -2.06
CA GLN A 29 -5.81 -0.27 -0.71
C GLN A 29 -4.48 -0.18 0.03
N LEU A 30 -4.24 0.96 0.68
CA LEU A 30 -3.10 1.19 1.57
C LEU A 30 -3.56 1.14 3.03
N ILE A 31 -2.99 0.24 3.82
CA ILE A 31 -3.31 0.10 5.25
C ILE A 31 -2.06 0.39 6.06
N PHE A 32 -2.10 1.45 6.86
CA PHE A 32 -1.01 1.84 7.76
C PHE A 32 -1.51 1.81 9.20
N ASP A 33 -1.03 0.83 9.97
CA ASP A 33 -1.14 0.82 11.42
C ASP A 33 0.20 1.29 11.99
N THR A 34 0.27 2.59 12.28
CA THR A 34 1.48 3.25 12.78
C THR A 34 1.71 3.03 14.27
N GLU A 35 0.71 2.52 15.01
CA GLU A 35 0.83 2.14 16.41
C GLU A 35 1.56 0.80 16.56
N ARG A 36 1.31 -0.13 15.64
CA ARG A 36 1.89 -1.49 15.63
C ARG A 36 2.96 -1.70 14.57
N ASP A 37 3.37 -0.62 13.89
CA ASP A 37 4.37 -0.60 12.82
C ASP A 37 4.07 -1.59 11.67
N ARG A 38 2.79 -1.66 11.26
CA ARG A 38 2.34 -2.50 10.14
C ARG A 38 1.95 -1.64 8.94
N TYR A 39 2.47 -1.99 7.78
CA TYR A 39 2.26 -1.24 6.55
C TYR A 39 1.99 -2.23 5.42
N GLN A 40 0.81 -2.14 4.80
CA GLN A 40 0.38 -3.08 3.77
C GLN A 40 -0.18 -2.36 2.55
N VAL A 41 -0.04 -3.03 1.41
CA VAL A 41 -0.71 -2.73 0.15
C VAL A 41 -1.52 -3.97 -0.21
N LEU A 42 -2.80 -3.80 -0.50
CA LEU A 42 -3.68 -4.90 -0.89
C LEU A 42 -4.32 -4.58 -2.24
N ASN A 43 -4.33 -5.55 -3.14
CA ASN A 43 -5.23 -5.52 -4.29
C ASN A 43 -6.50 -6.25 -3.88
N ILE A 44 -7.64 -5.59 -3.99
CA ILE A 44 -8.91 -6.09 -3.51
C ILE A 44 -9.94 -5.83 -4.60
N GLY A 45 -10.60 -6.88 -5.08
CA GLY A 45 -11.63 -6.71 -6.09
C GLY A 45 -12.02 -8.00 -6.75
N TRP A 46 -12.51 -7.88 -7.97
CA TRP A 46 -12.82 -9.01 -8.82
C TRP A 46 -12.09 -8.82 -10.14
N GLN A 47 -11.57 -9.91 -10.66
CA GLN A 47 -11.10 -9.99 -12.03
C GLN A 47 -11.96 -11.04 -12.73
N ASP A 48 -12.89 -10.56 -13.55
CA ASP A 48 -13.99 -11.35 -14.09
C ASP A 48 -14.76 -12.08 -12.96
N LEU A 49 -14.75 -13.41 -12.95
CA LEU A 49 -15.39 -14.23 -11.91
C LEU A 49 -14.42 -14.69 -10.80
N THR A 50 -13.19 -14.18 -10.81
CA THR A 50 -12.14 -14.55 -9.85
C THR A 50 -12.01 -13.48 -8.76
N ARG A 51 -12.06 -13.90 -7.50
CA ARG A 51 -11.81 -13.03 -6.37
C ARG A 51 -10.31 -12.72 -6.26
N VAL A 52 -10.01 -11.42 -6.14
CA VAL A 52 -8.68 -10.89 -5.80
C VAL A 52 -8.75 -10.24 -4.43
#